data_AF-A0AAU2SLR1-F1
#
_entry.id   AF-A0AAU2SLR1-F1
#
_cell.length_a   1.000
_cell.length_b   1.000
_cell.length_c   1.000
_cell.angle_alpha   90.00
_cell.angle_beta   90.00
_cell.angle_gamma   90.00
#
_symmetry.space_group_name_H-M   'P 1'
#
loop_
_entity.id
_entity.type
_entity.pdbx_description
1 polymer ?
#
loop_
_entity_poly.entity_id
_entity_poly.type
_entity_poly.pdbx_seq_one_letter_code
_entity_poly.pdbx_strand_id
1 'polypeptide(L)'
;MGITGYPQRRTIVTGGLAATAALLTGCSSSSGAEPTVRVGAAGAASTPSPAAGARPDSPSGALTRLMQGNRRWVKGALLHPDQDPRRREAVAEEQKPYAVVLSCIDSRVPPELVFDTGIGDLFVIRTGGQVVAPVVTGSVEYGPLTAGTPLIVVLGHQRCGAIKAAYKAMHDRTTLPGNLQAISESLRTVYEATVAQRAADPVDAMIRIHARQAAATLRSNTSLSPLAQAMNDRQPAPIMLRT
;
A
#
# COMPACT_ATOMS: atom_id res chain seq x y z
N MET A 1 24.94 -34.52 31.50
CA MET A 1 25.80 -33.48 30.86
C MET A 1 25.66 -33.62 29.35
N GLY A 2 25.39 -32.62 28.53
CA GLY A 2 25.17 -31.20 28.75
C GLY A 2 24.74 -30.53 27.43
N ILE A 3 23.75 -29.65 27.58
CA ILE A 3 23.53 -28.36 26.89
C ILE A 3 23.17 -28.37 25.40
N THR A 4 21.86 -28.33 25.16
CA THR A 4 21.19 -27.75 24.00
C THR A 4 21.41 -26.23 23.96
N GLY A 5 21.98 -25.74 22.86
CA GLY A 5 22.06 -24.30 22.55
C GLY A 5 21.06 -23.93 21.46
N TYR A 6 19.91 -23.37 21.83
CA TYR A 6 19.05 -22.64 20.89
C TYR A 6 19.58 -21.20 20.72
N PRO A 7 19.67 -20.64 19.50
CA PRO A 7 20.04 -19.25 19.33
C PRO A 7 18.91 -18.33 19.83
N GLN A 8 19.19 -17.59 20.90
CA GLN A 8 18.41 -16.46 21.37
C GLN A 8 18.45 -15.34 20.33
N ARG A 9 17.38 -15.15 19.54
CA ARG A 9 17.17 -13.90 18.78
C ARG A 9 16.41 -12.90 19.66
N ARG A 10 17.10 -12.33 20.64
CA ARG A 10 16.70 -11.04 21.22
C ARG A 10 17.34 -9.93 20.39
N THR A 11 16.66 -9.52 19.34
CA THR A 11 16.84 -8.18 18.76
C THR A 11 15.50 -7.75 18.21
N ILE A 12 14.59 -7.43 19.14
CA ILE A 12 13.50 -6.51 18.88
C ILE A 12 14.13 -5.25 18.29
N VAL A 13 13.48 -4.67 17.29
CA VAL A 13 13.85 -3.42 16.63
C VAL A 13 14.03 -2.30 17.67
N THR A 14 15.20 -2.23 18.28
CA THR A 14 15.95 -0.98 18.44
C THR A 14 16.69 -0.76 17.12
N GLY A 15 15.93 -0.64 16.03
CA GLY A 15 16.47 -0.03 14.83
C GLY A 15 16.84 1.38 15.26
N GLY A 16 18.15 1.64 15.39
CA GLY A 16 18.61 2.99 15.55
C GLY A 16 17.94 3.81 14.45
N LEU A 17 17.12 4.79 14.83
CA LEU A 17 16.93 5.93 13.95
C LEU A 17 18.35 6.47 13.74
N ALA A 18 18.98 6.13 12.61
CA ALA A 18 19.91 7.04 11.99
C ALA A 18 19.04 8.20 11.48
N ALA A 19 18.52 8.99 12.42
CA ALA A 19 17.98 10.30 12.13
C ALA A 19 19.19 11.17 11.81
N THR A 20 19.69 11.10 10.58
CA THR A 20 20.23 12.30 9.96
C THR A 20 19.04 13.23 9.77
N ALA A 21 18.61 13.85 10.86
CA ALA A 21 17.82 15.06 10.78
C ALA A 21 18.71 16.06 10.05
N ALA A 22 18.55 16.15 8.73
CA ALA A 22 18.93 17.35 8.01
C ALA A 22 18.01 18.44 8.56
N LEU A 23 18.45 19.06 9.65
CA LEU A 23 17.81 20.20 10.26
C LEU A 23 17.76 21.27 9.16
N LEU A 24 16.58 21.48 8.59
CA LEU A 24 16.26 22.76 7.97
C LEU A 24 16.23 23.76 9.14
N THR A 25 17.40 24.36 9.40
CA THR A 25 17.65 25.23 10.55
C THR A 25 16.74 26.46 10.52
N GLY A 26 15.73 26.44 11.40
CA GLY A 26 15.08 27.62 11.95
C GLY A 26 15.41 27.69 13.44
N CYS A 27 16.13 28.74 13.84
CA CYS A 27 16.68 28.92 15.18
C CYS A 27 15.60 29.19 16.25
N SER A 28 15.60 28.45 17.37
CA SER A 28 15.93 28.97 18.73
C SER A 28 15.38 28.06 19.85
N SER A 29 16.26 27.87 20.85
CA SER A 29 16.24 27.27 22.20
C SER A 29 14.87 27.17 22.94
N SER A 30 14.61 26.30 23.92
CA SER A 30 15.48 25.60 24.88
C SER A 30 14.78 24.38 25.53
N SER A 31 15.63 23.50 26.07
CA SER A 31 15.47 22.27 26.86
C SER A 31 14.41 22.21 27.97
N GLY A 32 13.78 21.04 28.12
CA GLY A 32 13.09 20.56 29.32
C GLY A 32 13.10 19.02 29.37
N ALA A 33 13.47 18.45 30.51
CA ALA A 33 13.79 17.04 30.73
C ALA A 33 12.58 16.07 30.65
N GLU A 34 12.84 14.83 30.20
CA GLU A 34 11.86 13.72 30.24
C GLU A 34 11.85 13.02 31.62
N PRO A 35 10.67 12.67 32.17
CA PRO A 35 10.59 11.74 33.28
C PRO A 35 10.52 10.29 32.77
N THR A 36 11.33 9.42 33.37
CA THR A 36 11.28 7.97 33.14
C THR A 36 10.14 7.35 33.96
N VAL A 37 9.09 6.90 33.28
CA VAL A 37 8.01 6.10 33.91
C VAL A 37 8.31 4.62 33.72
N ARG A 38 8.54 3.90 34.82
CA ARG A 38 8.58 2.43 34.83
C ARG A 38 7.15 1.90 34.90
N VAL A 39 6.70 1.20 33.86
CA VAL A 39 5.43 0.46 33.88
C VAL A 39 5.74 -1.01 34.17
N GLY A 40 5.19 -1.52 35.27
CA GLY A 40 5.27 -2.92 35.67
C GLY A 40 4.49 -3.84 34.73
N ALA A 41 5.06 -4.99 34.43
CA ALA A 41 4.42 -6.02 33.62
C ALA A 41 3.40 -6.79 34.46
N ALA A 42 2.11 -6.52 34.25
CA ALA A 42 1.04 -7.43 34.65
C ALA A 42 0.68 -8.30 33.45
N GLY A 43 1.01 -9.59 33.53
CA GLY A 43 0.63 -10.60 32.55
C GLY A 43 -0.88 -10.82 32.58
N ALA A 44 -1.57 -10.30 31.57
CA ALA A 44 -2.92 -10.74 31.24
C ALA A 44 -2.82 -11.78 30.12
N ALA A 45 -3.20 -13.02 30.44
CA ALA A 45 -3.46 -14.05 29.44
C ALA A 45 -4.64 -13.59 28.56
N SER A 46 -4.37 -12.94 27.44
CA SER A 46 -5.40 -12.55 26.49
C SER A 46 -5.89 -13.76 25.71
N THR A 47 -7.20 -14.00 25.78
CA THR A 47 -7.97 -14.79 24.83
C THR A 47 -7.78 -14.27 23.40
N PRO A 48 -7.78 -15.14 22.37
CA PRO A 48 -7.64 -14.72 20.98
C PRO A 48 -8.77 -13.76 20.59
N SER A 49 -8.40 -12.69 19.87
CA SER A 49 -9.35 -11.70 19.37
C SER A 49 -10.34 -12.34 18.38
N PRO A 50 -11.66 -12.14 18.54
CA PRO A 50 -12.70 -12.76 17.70
C PRO A 50 -12.74 -12.25 16.24
N ALA A 51 -11.82 -11.37 15.82
CA ALA A 51 -11.77 -10.81 14.46
C ALA A 51 -10.86 -11.58 13.47
N ALA A 52 -10.11 -12.57 13.95
CA ALA A 52 -9.19 -13.38 13.14
C ALA A 52 -9.93 -14.52 12.42
N GLY A 53 -10.83 -14.17 11.49
CA GLY A 53 -11.25 -15.14 10.47
C GLY A 53 -10.04 -15.63 9.67
N ALA A 54 -10.12 -16.83 9.11
CA ALA A 54 -9.05 -17.37 8.26
C ALA A 54 -8.65 -16.36 7.18
N ARG A 55 -7.34 -16.20 6.95
CA ARG A 55 -6.86 -15.26 5.94
C ARG A 55 -7.37 -15.67 4.56
N PRO A 56 -7.85 -14.73 3.74
CA PRO A 56 -8.25 -15.06 2.38
C PRO A 56 -7.06 -15.58 1.57
N ASP A 57 -7.26 -16.69 0.88
CA ASP A 57 -6.31 -17.37 0.01
C ASP A 57 -6.67 -17.25 -1.48
N SER A 58 -7.77 -16.56 -1.78
CA SER A 58 -8.29 -16.33 -3.13
C SER A 58 -8.43 -14.83 -3.43
N PRO A 59 -8.34 -14.42 -4.71
CA PRO A 59 -8.47 -13.01 -5.09
C PRO A 59 -9.84 -12.42 -4.71
N SER A 60 -10.90 -13.19 -4.92
CA SER A 60 -12.28 -12.82 -4.59
C SER A 60 -12.50 -12.71 -3.08
N GLY A 61 -11.93 -13.63 -2.29
CA GLY A 61 -11.92 -13.56 -0.83
C GLY A 61 -11.15 -12.34 -0.31
N ALA A 62 -9.96 -12.09 -0.84
CA ALA A 62 -9.14 -10.92 -0.48
C ALA A 62 -9.86 -9.61 -0.80
N LEU A 63 -10.45 -9.50 -2.00
CA LEU A 63 -11.22 -8.31 -2.41
C LEU A 63 -12.42 -8.10 -1.49
N THR A 64 -13.13 -9.19 -1.15
CA THR A 64 -14.26 -9.14 -0.22
C THR A 64 -13.84 -8.62 1.15
N ARG A 65 -12.71 -9.08 1.69
CA ARG A 65 -12.15 -8.60 2.97
C ARG A 65 -11.83 -7.11 2.93
N LEU A 66 -11.15 -6.65 1.87
CA LEU A 66 -10.84 -5.22 1.68
C LEU A 66 -12.10 -4.37 1.58
N MET A 67 -13.09 -4.79 0.79
CA MET A 67 -14.36 -4.07 0.63
C MET A 67 -15.17 -4.01 1.93
N GLN A 68 -15.14 -5.07 2.75
CA GLN A 68 -15.77 -5.05 4.07
C GLN A 68 -15.10 -4.03 5.00
N GLY A 69 -13.78 -3.98 5.02
CA GLY A 69 -13.06 -3.00 5.82
C GLY A 69 -13.23 -1.56 5.34
N ASN A 70 -13.26 -1.34 4.02
CA ASN A 70 -13.60 -0.02 3.48
C ASN A 70 -15.02 0.43 3.86
N ARG A 71 -15.99 -0.48 3.87
CA ARG A 71 -17.34 -0.16 4.37
C ARG A 71 -17.33 0.27 5.84
N ARG A 72 -16.44 -0.28 6.67
CA ARG A 72 -16.27 0.14 8.07
C ARG A 72 -15.64 1.52 8.16
N TRP A 73 -14.60 1.79 7.37
CA TRP A 73 -13.98 3.11 7.24
C TRP A 73 -15.00 4.18 6.86
N VAL A 74 -15.77 3.96 5.78
CA VAL A 74 -16.80 4.91 5.31
C VAL A 74 -17.88 5.17 6.36
N LYS A 75 -18.22 4.16 7.18
CA LYS A 75 -19.22 4.29 8.25
C LYS A 75 -18.65 4.84 9.57
N GLY A 76 -17.34 5.03 9.69
CA GLY A 76 -16.70 5.39 10.96
C GLY A 76 -16.77 4.29 12.03
N ALA A 77 -16.95 3.02 11.62
CA ALA A 77 -17.15 1.87 12.52
C ALA A 77 -15.95 0.90 12.45
N LEU A 78 -14.74 1.45 12.64
CA LEU A 78 -13.47 0.72 12.52
C LEU A 78 -13.28 -0.34 13.60
N LEU A 79 -12.71 -1.49 13.22
CA LEU A 79 -12.35 -2.55 14.16
C LEU A 79 -10.89 -2.47 14.61
N HIS A 80 -10.01 -1.85 13.81
CA HIS A 80 -8.57 -1.83 14.05
C HIS A 80 -7.99 -3.24 14.28
N PRO A 81 -8.26 -4.21 13.37
CA PRO A 81 -7.86 -5.59 13.59
C PRO A 81 -6.34 -5.73 13.57
N ASP A 82 -5.78 -6.69 14.31
CA ASP A 82 -4.40 -7.14 14.13
C ASP A 82 -3.34 -6.01 14.31
N GLN A 83 -3.54 -5.14 15.30
CA GLN A 83 -2.63 -4.03 15.63
C GLN A 83 -1.93 -4.19 17.00
N ASP A 84 -2.23 -5.25 17.74
CA ASP A 84 -1.70 -5.48 19.09
C ASP A 84 -0.24 -6.00 19.09
N PRO A 85 0.47 -5.95 20.23
CA PRO A 85 1.85 -6.40 20.32
C PRO A 85 2.09 -7.86 19.93
N ARG A 86 1.17 -8.78 20.24
CA ARG A 86 1.32 -10.20 19.90
C ARG A 86 1.28 -10.40 18.40
N ARG A 87 0.44 -9.63 17.72
CA ARG A 87 0.42 -9.62 16.26
C ARG A 87 1.76 -9.14 15.68
N ARG A 88 2.36 -8.10 16.26
CA ARG A 88 3.68 -7.62 15.82
C ARG A 88 4.78 -8.67 16.01
N GLU A 89 4.74 -9.42 17.10
CA GLU A 89 5.66 -10.53 17.34
C GLU A 89 5.45 -11.63 16.29
N ALA A 90 4.20 -12.02 16.03
CA ALA A 90 3.89 -13.06 15.05
C ALA A 90 4.36 -12.72 13.63
N VAL A 91 4.16 -11.48 13.17
CA VAL A 91 4.56 -11.08 11.81
C VAL A 91 6.05 -10.78 11.66
N ALA A 92 6.79 -10.69 12.77
CA ALA A 92 8.24 -10.51 12.74
C ALA A 92 8.98 -11.79 12.31
N GLU A 93 8.38 -12.96 12.56
CA GLU A 93 8.90 -14.24 12.09
C GLU A 93 8.52 -14.49 10.63
N GLU A 94 7.24 -14.32 10.29
CA GLU A 94 6.72 -14.53 8.93
C GLU A 94 5.48 -13.66 8.69
N GLN A 95 5.42 -12.98 7.54
CA GLN A 95 4.22 -12.27 7.09
C GLN A 95 3.55 -13.01 5.93
N LYS A 96 2.22 -13.04 5.89
CA LYS A 96 1.42 -13.62 4.80
C LYS A 96 0.37 -12.66 4.24
N PRO A 97 0.77 -11.52 3.63
CA PRO A 97 -0.19 -10.56 3.11
C PRO A 97 -1.12 -11.16 2.06
N TYR A 98 -2.42 -10.88 2.17
CA TYR A 98 -3.43 -11.37 1.22
C TYR A 98 -3.70 -10.39 0.07
N ALA A 99 -3.14 -9.19 0.13
CA ALA A 99 -3.16 -8.25 -0.99
C ALA A 99 -1.88 -7.41 -1.08
N VAL A 100 -1.50 -7.09 -2.32
CA VAL A 100 -0.57 -6.01 -2.65
C VAL A 100 -1.39 -4.79 -3.03
N VAL A 101 -1.14 -3.63 -2.40
CA VAL A 101 -1.80 -2.37 -2.72
C VAL A 101 -0.78 -1.36 -3.25
N LEU A 102 -0.84 -1.07 -4.54
CA LEU A 102 -0.13 0.05 -5.16
C LEU A 102 -1.01 1.29 -5.08
N SER A 103 -0.57 2.31 -4.36
CA SER A 103 -1.35 3.52 -4.08
C SER A 103 -0.51 4.80 -4.16
N CYS A 104 -1.18 5.95 -4.05
CA CYS A 104 -0.50 7.24 -4.05
C CYS A 104 0.20 7.52 -2.70
N ILE A 105 1.26 8.33 -2.70
CA ILE A 105 1.86 8.92 -1.48
C ILE A 105 0.93 9.90 -0.74
N ASP A 106 -0.26 10.18 -1.27
CA ASP A 106 -1.23 11.09 -0.65
C ASP A 106 -1.52 10.67 0.80
N SER A 107 -1.23 11.56 1.74
CA SER A 107 -1.32 11.29 3.18
C SER A 107 -2.74 11.03 3.67
N ARG A 108 -3.76 11.34 2.86
CA ARG A 108 -5.18 11.16 3.21
C ARG A 108 -5.72 9.79 2.82
N VAL A 109 -4.96 8.99 2.07
CA VAL A 109 -5.40 7.68 1.57
C VAL A 109 -4.43 6.55 1.97
N PRO A 110 -4.11 6.38 3.28
CA PRO A 110 -3.32 5.24 3.73
C PRO A 110 -4.11 3.93 3.60
N PRO A 111 -3.65 2.94 2.81
CA PRO A 111 -4.42 1.73 2.52
C PRO A 111 -4.90 0.96 3.74
N GLU A 112 -4.05 0.81 4.76
CA GLU A 112 -4.34 0.03 5.96
C GLU A 112 -5.53 0.62 6.75
N LEU A 113 -5.65 1.95 6.79
CA LEU A 113 -6.78 2.62 7.43
C LEU A 113 -8.01 2.56 6.53
N VAL A 114 -7.86 2.90 5.24
CA VAL A 114 -8.95 2.92 4.27
C VAL A 114 -9.63 1.55 4.11
N PHE A 115 -8.87 0.47 4.31
CA PHE A 115 -9.38 -0.90 4.28
C PHE A 115 -9.53 -1.54 5.67
N ASP A 116 -9.33 -0.80 6.76
CA ASP A 116 -9.43 -1.28 8.16
C ASP A 116 -8.77 -2.66 8.35
N THR A 117 -7.48 -2.73 8.00
CA THR A 117 -6.63 -3.94 8.09
C THR A 117 -5.57 -3.79 9.18
N GLY A 118 -4.89 -4.89 9.51
CA GLY A 118 -3.83 -4.90 10.50
C GLY A 118 -2.43 -5.11 9.95
N ILE A 119 -1.50 -5.27 10.88
CA ILE A 119 -0.07 -5.42 10.60
C ILE A 119 0.16 -6.77 9.90
N GLY A 120 0.82 -6.74 8.74
CA GLY A 120 1.14 -7.91 7.93
C GLY A 120 -0.01 -8.43 7.07
N ASP A 121 -1.13 -7.71 6.96
CA ASP A 121 -2.25 -8.06 6.07
C ASP A 121 -2.00 -7.66 4.61
N LEU A 122 -1.27 -6.56 4.40
CA LEU A 122 -1.04 -5.95 3.09
C LEU A 122 0.47 -5.76 2.84
N PHE A 123 0.89 -5.97 1.59
CA PHE A 123 2.08 -5.27 1.06
C PHE A 123 1.62 -3.95 0.49
N VAL A 124 2.21 -2.85 0.94
CA VAL A 124 1.81 -1.50 0.51
C VAL A 124 2.96 -0.81 -0.21
N ILE A 125 2.73 -0.43 -1.46
CA ILE A 125 3.67 0.35 -2.27
C ILE A 125 3.02 1.70 -2.56
N ARG A 126 3.75 2.78 -2.28
CA ARG A 126 3.26 4.16 -2.42
C ARG A 126 4.20 5.00 -3.26
N THR A 127 3.71 5.49 -4.40
CA THR A 127 4.44 6.41 -5.29
C THR A 127 3.59 7.62 -5.65
N GLY A 128 4.21 8.71 -6.11
CA GLY A 128 3.47 9.90 -6.54
C GLY A 128 2.49 9.56 -7.66
N GLY A 129 1.19 9.67 -7.40
CA GLY A 129 0.16 9.30 -8.37
C GLY A 129 0.13 7.82 -8.72
N GLN A 130 0.59 6.92 -7.83
CA GLN A 130 0.67 5.48 -8.05
C GLN A 130 1.39 5.06 -9.36
N VAL A 131 2.36 5.87 -9.80
CA VAL A 131 3.15 5.59 -11.00
C VAL A 131 3.91 4.26 -10.89
N VAL A 132 3.93 3.53 -11.99
CA VAL A 132 4.62 2.25 -12.17
C VAL A 132 5.97 2.51 -12.84
N ALA A 133 7.03 1.95 -12.26
CA ALA A 133 8.40 1.99 -12.74
C ALA A 133 9.10 0.66 -12.38
N PRO A 134 10.26 0.30 -12.95
CA PRO A 134 10.85 -1.04 -12.77
C PRO A 134 10.96 -1.51 -11.31
N VAL A 135 11.44 -0.65 -10.39
CA VAL A 135 11.55 -0.99 -8.95
C VAL A 135 10.17 -1.15 -8.30
N VAL A 136 9.19 -0.36 -8.71
CA VAL A 136 7.80 -0.46 -8.23
C VAL A 136 7.18 -1.76 -8.71
N THR A 137 7.38 -2.12 -9.98
CA THR A 137 6.92 -3.38 -10.56
C THR A 137 7.53 -4.57 -9.83
N GLY A 138 8.84 -4.58 -9.60
CA GLY A 138 9.49 -5.66 -8.83
C GLY A 138 8.94 -5.77 -7.40
N SER A 139 8.60 -4.64 -6.77
CA SER A 139 7.97 -4.64 -5.44
C SER A 139 6.54 -5.20 -5.48
N VAL A 140 5.79 -4.95 -6.56
CA VAL A 140 4.46 -5.55 -6.76
C VAL A 140 4.58 -7.05 -7.05
N GLU A 141 5.53 -7.46 -7.88
CA GLU A 141 5.82 -8.85 -8.25
C GLU A 141 6.18 -9.71 -7.04
N TYR A 142 6.87 -9.16 -6.05
CA TYR A 142 7.24 -9.87 -4.83
C TYR A 142 6.05 -10.54 -4.12
N GLY A 143 4.90 -9.85 -4.07
CA GLY A 143 3.69 -10.37 -3.42
C GLY A 143 3.26 -11.72 -3.99
N PRO A 144 2.79 -11.80 -5.24
CA PRO A 144 2.34 -13.06 -5.83
C PRO A 144 3.49 -14.03 -6.14
N LEU A 145 4.68 -13.57 -6.54
CA LEU A 145 5.76 -14.46 -6.98
C LEU A 145 6.58 -15.06 -5.83
N THR A 146 6.62 -14.41 -4.67
CA THR A 146 7.41 -14.87 -3.53
C THR A 146 6.53 -15.19 -2.32
N ALA A 147 5.56 -14.33 -2.01
CA ALA A 147 4.70 -14.50 -0.83
C ALA A 147 3.35 -15.19 -1.12
N GLY A 148 3.06 -15.53 -2.38
CA GLY A 148 1.81 -16.17 -2.77
C GLY A 148 0.57 -15.29 -2.59
N THR A 149 0.74 -13.96 -2.56
CA THR A 149 -0.37 -13.02 -2.37
C THR A 149 -1.38 -13.11 -3.52
N PRO A 150 -2.68 -13.37 -3.26
CA PRO A 150 -3.66 -13.66 -4.30
C PRO A 150 -4.22 -12.43 -5.02
N LEU A 151 -4.05 -11.21 -4.48
CA LEU A 151 -4.67 -10.00 -5.02
C LEU A 151 -3.66 -8.85 -5.19
N ILE A 152 -3.72 -8.18 -6.34
CA ILE A 152 -3.09 -6.88 -6.56
C ILE A 152 -4.19 -5.83 -6.71
N VAL A 153 -4.09 -4.73 -5.98
CA VAL A 153 -5.00 -3.57 -6.05
C VAL A 153 -4.20 -2.34 -6.48
N VAL A 154 -4.65 -1.69 -7.56
CA VAL A 154 -4.21 -0.34 -7.93
C VAL A 154 -5.23 0.66 -7.37
N LEU A 155 -4.82 1.44 -6.37
CA LEU A 155 -5.67 2.38 -5.65
C LEU A 155 -5.32 3.83 -6.04
N GLY A 156 -6.02 4.35 -7.04
CA GLY A 156 -6.05 5.78 -7.35
C GLY A 156 -6.96 6.55 -6.39
N HIS A 157 -6.87 7.89 -6.42
CA HIS A 157 -7.76 8.75 -5.64
C HIS A 157 -8.03 10.08 -6.34
N GLN A 158 -9.19 10.67 -6.04
CA GLN A 158 -9.57 11.97 -6.58
C GLN A 158 -8.68 13.09 -6.04
N ARG A 159 -8.60 14.21 -6.79
CA ARG A 159 -7.83 15.40 -6.42
C ARG A 159 -6.35 15.07 -6.12
N CYS A 160 -5.76 14.21 -6.93
CA CYS A 160 -4.37 13.79 -6.81
C CYS A 160 -3.39 14.92 -7.18
N GLY A 161 -2.54 15.31 -6.23
CA GLY A 161 -1.56 16.39 -6.43
C GLY A 161 -0.52 16.07 -7.49
N ALA A 162 -0.02 14.83 -7.53
CA ALA A 162 0.98 14.40 -8.51
C ALA A 162 0.41 14.41 -9.95
N ILE A 163 -0.78 13.84 -10.15
CA ILE A 163 -1.46 13.85 -11.46
C ILE A 163 -1.80 15.28 -11.89
N LYS A 164 -2.29 16.12 -10.98
CA LYS A 164 -2.57 17.54 -11.26
C LYS A 164 -1.31 18.29 -11.70
N ALA A 165 -0.19 18.09 -11.00
CA ALA A 165 1.08 18.73 -11.34
C ALA A 165 1.60 18.28 -12.71
N ALA A 166 1.56 16.97 -12.97
CA ALA A 166 1.96 16.40 -14.25
C ALA A 166 1.09 16.90 -15.41
N TYR A 167 -0.24 16.90 -15.24
CA TYR A 167 -1.18 17.43 -16.24
C TYR A 167 -0.86 18.90 -16.56
N LYS A 168 -0.71 19.75 -15.54
CA LYS A 168 -0.41 21.17 -15.72
C LYS A 168 0.93 21.37 -16.44
N ALA A 169 1.97 20.64 -16.03
CA ALA A 169 3.28 20.74 -16.65
C ALA A 169 3.24 20.41 -18.15
N MET A 170 2.61 19.29 -18.51
CA MET A 170 2.47 18.87 -19.92
C MET A 170 1.56 19.81 -20.73
N HIS A 171 0.48 20.31 -20.13
CA HIS A 171 -0.44 21.24 -20.78
C HIS A 171 0.23 22.59 -21.08
N ASP A 172 0.93 23.15 -20.10
CA ASP A 172 1.60 24.45 -20.21
C ASP A 172 2.98 24.34 -20.89
N ARG A 173 3.40 23.13 -21.27
CA ARG A 173 4.72 22.83 -21.85
C ARG A 173 5.87 23.29 -20.97
N THR A 174 5.76 23.02 -19.67
CA THR A 174 6.76 23.29 -18.64
C THR A 174 7.31 22.00 -18.05
N THR A 175 8.42 22.07 -17.33
CA THR A 175 9.01 20.94 -16.59
C THR A 175 8.75 21.05 -15.10
N LEU A 176 8.65 19.90 -14.42
CA LEU A 176 8.62 19.86 -12.96
C LEU A 176 10.07 19.84 -12.41
N PRO A 177 10.31 20.37 -11.20
CA PRO A 177 11.66 20.40 -10.64
C PRO A 177 12.13 19.02 -10.18
N GLY A 178 13.42 18.74 -10.36
CA GLY A 178 14.08 17.52 -9.86
C GLY A 178 13.39 16.23 -10.32
N ASN A 179 13.31 15.25 -9.41
CA ASN A 179 12.72 13.93 -9.71
C ASN A 179 11.19 13.94 -9.89
N LEU A 180 10.50 15.07 -9.64
CA LEU A 180 9.07 15.17 -9.99
C LEU A 180 8.86 15.07 -11.50
N GLN A 181 9.87 15.47 -12.29
CA GLN A 181 9.83 15.34 -13.74
C GLN A 181 9.66 13.87 -14.17
N ALA A 182 10.30 12.92 -13.49
CA ALA A 182 10.16 11.49 -13.78
C ALA A 182 8.71 10.97 -13.57
N ILE A 183 7.98 11.54 -12.60
CA ILE A 183 6.54 11.25 -12.42
C ILE A 183 5.76 11.75 -13.64
N SER A 184 6.01 12.98 -14.07
CA SER A 184 5.34 13.56 -15.24
C SER A 184 5.62 12.75 -16.51
N GLU A 185 6.87 12.34 -16.73
CA GLU A 185 7.27 11.53 -17.89
C GLU A 185 6.61 10.16 -17.91
N SER A 186 6.49 9.52 -16.74
CA SER A 186 5.79 8.23 -16.57
C SER A 186 4.30 8.32 -16.93
N LEU A 187 3.73 9.52 -16.92
CA LEU A 187 2.31 9.80 -17.18
C LEU A 187 2.02 10.31 -18.59
N ARG A 188 3.02 10.42 -19.46
CA ARG A 188 2.88 11.02 -20.79
C ARG A 188 1.81 10.35 -21.66
N THR A 189 1.78 9.02 -21.71
CA THR A 189 0.77 8.28 -22.48
C THR A 189 -0.64 8.43 -21.90
N VAL A 190 -0.75 8.54 -20.57
CA VAL A 190 -2.02 8.81 -19.88
C VAL A 190 -2.51 10.22 -20.23
N TYR A 191 -1.61 11.21 -20.25
CA TYR A 191 -1.93 12.58 -20.63
C TYR A 191 -2.44 12.66 -22.08
N GLU A 192 -1.76 12.02 -23.02
CA GLU A 192 -2.19 11.93 -24.43
C GLU A 192 -3.60 11.32 -24.55
N ALA A 193 -3.87 10.23 -23.83
CA ALA A 193 -5.21 9.63 -23.78
C ALA A 193 -6.26 10.55 -23.13
N THR A 194 -5.86 11.36 -22.16
CA THR A 194 -6.74 12.31 -21.46
C THR A 194 -7.16 13.46 -22.38
N VAL A 195 -6.21 14.08 -23.08
CA VAL A 195 -6.51 15.21 -23.98
C VAL A 195 -7.41 14.80 -25.14
N ALA A 196 -7.31 13.55 -25.59
CA ALA A 196 -8.19 12.98 -26.61
C ALA A 196 -9.67 12.91 -26.17
N GLN A 197 -9.95 12.75 -24.88
CA GLN A 197 -11.32 12.63 -24.36
C GLN A 197 -12.05 13.97 -24.21
N ARG A 198 -11.32 15.10 -24.18
CA ARG A 198 -11.90 16.46 -23.98
C ARG A 198 -12.89 16.53 -22.81
N ALA A 199 -12.58 15.83 -21.72
CA ALA A 199 -13.43 15.79 -20.53
C ALA A 199 -13.54 17.18 -19.86
N ALA A 200 -14.69 17.45 -19.24
CA ALA A 200 -14.94 18.71 -18.51
C ALA A 200 -13.98 18.90 -17.32
N ASP A 201 -13.65 17.80 -16.61
CA ASP A 201 -12.56 17.75 -15.64
C ASP A 201 -11.45 16.83 -16.18
N PRO A 202 -10.45 17.39 -16.89
CA PRO A 202 -9.39 16.59 -17.47
C PRO A 202 -8.46 15.98 -16.41
N VAL A 203 -8.37 16.55 -15.20
CA VAL A 203 -7.52 16.00 -14.13
C VAL A 203 -8.19 14.77 -13.52
N ASP A 204 -9.50 14.82 -13.22
CA ASP A 204 -10.22 13.62 -12.74
C ASP A 204 -10.25 12.53 -13.82
N ALA A 205 -10.41 12.90 -15.09
CA ALA A 205 -10.30 11.95 -16.21
C ALA A 205 -8.91 11.28 -16.23
N MET A 206 -7.84 12.07 -16.14
CA MET A 206 -6.46 11.56 -16.11
C MET A 206 -6.22 10.60 -14.94
N ILE A 207 -6.76 10.91 -13.75
CA ILE A 207 -6.68 10.03 -12.57
C ILE A 207 -7.31 8.66 -12.87
N ARG A 208 -8.51 8.63 -13.46
CA ARG A 208 -9.22 7.38 -13.77
C ARG A 208 -8.55 6.58 -14.87
N ILE A 209 -8.09 7.26 -15.93
CA ILE A 209 -7.34 6.63 -17.02
C ILE A 209 -6.05 6.03 -16.46
N HIS A 210 -5.32 6.77 -15.61
CA HIS A 210 -4.07 6.30 -15.04
C HIS A 210 -4.27 5.04 -14.19
N ALA A 211 -5.26 5.02 -13.29
CA ALA A 211 -5.53 3.86 -12.45
C ALA A 211 -5.83 2.59 -13.28
N ARG A 212 -6.63 2.72 -14.34
CA ARG A 212 -6.94 1.61 -15.25
C ARG A 212 -5.72 1.16 -16.05
N GLN A 213 -4.94 2.11 -16.56
CA GLN A 213 -3.74 1.80 -17.35
C GLN A 213 -2.67 1.13 -16.48
N ALA A 214 -2.43 1.61 -15.26
CA ALA A 214 -1.50 0.98 -14.32
C ALA A 214 -1.93 -0.46 -13.99
N ALA A 215 -3.23 -0.68 -13.73
CA ALA A 215 -3.76 -2.03 -13.52
C ALA A 215 -3.60 -2.93 -14.76
N ALA A 216 -3.85 -2.39 -15.95
CA ALA A 216 -3.66 -3.13 -17.21
C ALA A 216 -2.18 -3.47 -17.45
N THR A 217 -1.26 -2.53 -17.24
CA THR A 217 0.18 -2.73 -17.35
C THR A 217 0.67 -3.83 -16.40
N LEU A 218 0.21 -3.84 -15.15
CA LEU A 218 0.56 -4.91 -14.20
C LEU A 218 -0.08 -6.24 -14.60
N ARG A 219 -1.32 -6.25 -15.10
CA ARG A 219 -2.00 -7.46 -15.56
C ARG A 219 -1.32 -8.09 -16.79
N SER A 220 -0.77 -7.27 -17.68
CA SER A 220 -0.09 -7.72 -18.90
C SER A 220 1.42 -7.88 -18.73
N ASN A 221 1.96 -7.66 -17.54
CA ASN A 221 3.38 -7.86 -17.25
C ASN A 221 3.77 -9.34 -17.45
N THR A 222 4.96 -9.60 -17.99
CA THR A 222 5.42 -10.95 -18.35
C THR A 222 5.46 -11.91 -17.16
N SER A 223 5.85 -11.43 -15.98
CA SER A 223 5.94 -12.22 -14.75
C SER A 223 4.57 -12.45 -14.10
N LEU A 224 3.65 -11.49 -14.22
CA LEU A 224 2.33 -11.53 -13.55
C LEU A 224 1.21 -12.12 -14.42
N SER A 225 1.28 -11.99 -15.74
CA SER A 225 0.22 -12.41 -16.66
C SER A 225 -0.11 -13.91 -16.60
N PRO A 226 0.83 -14.86 -16.40
CA PRO A 226 0.48 -16.27 -16.26
C PRO A 226 -0.40 -16.54 -15.04
N LEU A 227 -0.16 -15.82 -13.93
CA LEU A 227 -0.97 -15.93 -12.72
C LEU A 227 -2.38 -15.37 -12.94
N ALA A 228 -2.48 -14.23 -13.64
CA ALA A 228 -3.77 -13.62 -13.98
C ALA A 228 -4.61 -14.53 -14.90
N GLN A 229 -3.97 -15.22 -15.86
CA GLN A 229 -4.62 -16.18 -16.75
C GLN A 229 -5.11 -17.41 -15.98
N ALA A 230 -4.23 -18.05 -15.19
CA ALA A 230 -4.58 -19.21 -14.39
C ALA A 230 -5.76 -18.94 -13.43
N MET A 231 -5.87 -17.73 -12.90
CA MET A 231 -7.02 -17.31 -12.10
C MET A 231 -8.30 -17.15 -12.90
N ASN A 232 -8.22 -16.57 -14.11
CA ASN A 232 -9.36 -16.40 -14.99
C ASN A 232 -9.94 -17.76 -15.45
N ASP A 233 -9.08 -18.76 -15.61
CA ASP A 233 -9.48 -20.11 -16.00
C ASP A 233 -10.13 -20.88 -14.83
N ARG A 234 -9.69 -20.63 -13.59
CA ARG A 234 -10.23 -21.25 -12.36
C ARG A 234 -11.52 -20.59 -11.86
N GLN A 235 -11.70 -19.30 -12.12
CA GLN A 235 -12.91 -18.54 -11.78
C GLN A 235 -13.33 -17.64 -12.95
N PRO A 236 -13.94 -18.20 -14.02
CA PRO A 236 -14.49 -17.38 -15.09
C PRO A 236 -15.59 -16.50 -14.49
N ALA A 237 -15.35 -15.19 -14.44
CA ALA A 237 -16.35 -14.25 -13.93
C ALA A 237 -17.66 -14.43 -14.73
N PRO A 238 -18.84 -14.52 -14.08
CA PRO A 238 -20.08 -14.29 -14.81
C PRO A 238 -20.01 -12.86 -15.35
N ILE A 239 -20.14 -12.73 -16.66
CA ILE A 239 -20.09 -11.44 -17.38
C ILE A 239 -21.09 -10.49 -16.72
N MET A 240 -20.61 -9.58 -15.88
CA MET A 240 -21.38 -8.45 -15.38
C MET A 240 -20.55 -7.19 -15.59
N LEU A 241 -20.66 -6.65 -16.81
CA LEU A 241 -20.22 -5.30 -17.14
C LEU A 241 -20.95 -4.33 -16.23
N ARG A 242 -20.21 -3.62 -15.37
CA ARG A 242 -20.69 -2.37 -14.77
C ARG A 242 -19.68 -1.27 -15.12
N THR A 243 -20.17 -0.34 -15.93
CA THR A 243 -19.54 0.94 -16.32
C THR A 243 -19.43 1.88 -15.14
#